data_AF-Q6TMM7-F1
#
_entry.id   AF-Q6TMM7-F1
#
_cell.length_a   1.000
_cell.length_b   1.000
_cell.length_c   1.000
_cell.angle_alpha   90.00
_cell.angle_beta   90.00
_cell.angle_gamma   90.00
#
_symmetry.space_group_name_H-M   'P 1'
#
loop_
_entity.id
_entity.type
_entity.pdbx_description
1 polymer ?
#
loop_
_entity_poly.entity_id
_entity_poly.type
_entity_poly.pdbx_seq_one_letter_code
_entity_poly.pdbx_strand_id
1 'polypeptide(L)'
;MGFDWDINFPTTAEIAALHGEALRSWVDTGTEAVAEIVGKPAERVRSRLTRTAGVKNLGAADDEDLRECLRVLRTWLSDPASYTPPAPKPKIQRPESIGQLPVPRTLKQAHTETTCGLCADPVKPGDLVGRMRDPKDKQFVPMGWLCAHCLYERREKPRRRDVVLRIFHHLFASSAAGLNAHECAVLRTWLTETEAPAASTAWRNDPLDTTVVRLETSVTEVKGTTWIAVPTAHTIITALLDAPGSSEAETALLRAVAQHLDEWQTNPQGIEARRYGTGVRYRAEVLKTTSRPTVLSERGGPFDLHHTPPPTAEPGDTADSTA
;
A
#
# COMPACT_ATOMS: atom_id res chain seq x y z
N MET A 1 9.15 26.42 34.11
CA MET A 1 10.59 26.46 33.76
C MET A 1 10.69 26.07 32.30
N GLY A 2 11.00 27.02 31.41
CA GLY A 2 11.29 26.69 30.02
C GLY A 2 12.64 26.01 29.97
N PHE A 3 12.67 24.76 29.54
CA PHE A 3 13.92 24.06 29.26
C PHE A 3 14.33 24.41 27.84
N ASP A 4 15.45 25.13 27.72
CA ASP A 4 16.06 25.53 26.45
C ASP A 4 16.90 24.35 25.95
N TRP A 5 16.27 23.44 25.21
CA TRP A 5 16.95 22.33 24.55
C TRP A 5 17.38 22.76 23.16
N ASP A 6 18.68 23.01 22.99
CA ASP A 6 19.32 23.32 21.71
C ASP A 6 19.51 22.04 20.84
N ILE A 7 18.62 21.04 21.01
CA ILE A 7 18.57 19.88 20.12
C ILE A 7 17.71 20.30 18.93
N ASN A 8 18.38 20.67 17.84
CA ASN A 8 17.74 20.84 16.54
C ASN A 8 17.26 19.48 16.01
N PHE A 9 16.17 18.97 16.58
CA PHE A 9 15.59 17.68 16.23
C PHE A 9 14.90 17.76 14.85
N PRO A 10 15.08 16.77 13.97
CA PRO A 10 14.67 16.87 12.58
C PRO A 10 13.17 17.17 12.44
N THR A 11 12.86 18.09 11.54
CA THR A 11 11.51 18.43 11.08
C THR A 11 10.86 17.26 10.36
N THR A 12 9.53 17.31 10.17
CA THR A 12 8.79 16.27 9.43
C THR A 12 9.35 16.06 8.01
N ALA A 13 9.78 17.13 7.35
CA ALA A 13 10.39 17.07 6.02
C ALA A 13 11.77 16.41 6.06
N GLU A 14 12.60 16.76 7.04
CA GLU A 14 13.92 16.14 7.21
C GLU A 14 13.80 14.65 7.57
N ILE A 15 12.86 14.27 8.45
CA ILE A 15 12.58 12.87 8.79
C ILE A 15 12.26 12.04 7.54
N ALA A 16 11.50 12.61 6.59
CA ALA A 16 11.15 11.92 5.36
C ALA A 16 12.38 11.61 4.48
N ALA A 17 13.41 12.47 4.51
CA ALA A 17 14.64 12.34 3.72
C ALA A 17 15.73 11.47 4.38
N LEU A 18 15.62 11.17 5.67
CA LEU A 18 16.57 10.32 6.39
C LEU A 18 16.39 8.84 6.04
N HIS A 19 17.49 8.07 6.04
CA HIS A 19 17.50 6.64 5.72
C HIS A 19 18.52 5.87 6.57
N GLY A 20 18.30 4.56 6.77
CA GLY A 20 19.30 3.64 7.31
C GLY A 20 19.89 4.06 8.66
N GLU A 21 21.22 4.12 8.74
CA GLU A 21 21.94 4.42 9.99
C GLU A 21 21.65 5.82 10.53
N ALA A 22 21.39 6.80 9.64
CA ALA A 22 21.04 8.15 10.06
C ALA A 22 19.73 8.16 10.86
N LEU A 23 18.73 7.35 10.45
CA LEU A 23 17.48 7.20 11.21
C LEU A 23 17.74 6.57 12.58
N ARG A 24 18.59 5.54 12.65
CA ARG A 24 18.91 4.85 13.91
C ARG A 24 19.58 5.80 14.90
N SER A 25 20.60 6.53 14.45
CA SER A 25 21.30 7.53 15.27
C SER A 25 20.34 8.55 15.86
N TRP A 26 19.42 9.10 15.05
CA TRP A 26 18.44 10.06 15.54
C TRP A 26 17.44 9.47 16.53
N VAL A 27 17.06 8.20 16.37
CA VAL A 27 16.16 7.52 17.32
C VAL A 27 16.85 7.35 18.67
N ASP A 28 18.13 7.00 18.70
CA ASP A 28 18.89 6.88 19.95
C ASP A 28 19.08 8.25 20.62
N THR A 29 19.53 9.27 19.88
CA THR A 29 19.66 10.64 20.41
C THR A 29 18.35 11.18 20.96
N GLY A 30 17.24 11.02 20.24
CA GLY A 30 15.93 11.48 20.72
C GLY A 30 15.43 10.69 21.94
N THR A 31 15.76 9.39 22.03
CA THR A 31 15.39 8.56 23.19
C THR A 31 16.11 9.04 24.45
N GLU A 32 17.40 9.36 24.36
CA GLU A 32 18.18 9.90 25.47
C GLU A 32 17.66 11.27 25.91
N ALA A 33 17.41 12.16 24.95
CA ALA A 33 16.87 13.49 25.24
C ALA A 33 15.50 13.42 25.96
N VAL A 34 14.58 12.57 25.50
CA VAL A 34 13.30 12.37 26.18
C VAL A 34 13.52 11.77 27.58
N ALA A 35 14.43 10.81 27.74
CA ALA A 35 14.73 10.17 29.02
C ALA A 35 15.15 11.18 30.08
N GLU A 36 16.00 12.14 29.71
CA GLU A 36 16.40 13.24 30.56
C GLU A 36 15.21 14.16 30.89
N ILE A 37 14.46 14.61 29.87
CA ILE A 37 13.31 15.51 30.05
C ILE A 37 12.24 14.93 30.98
N VAL A 38 11.91 13.64 30.84
CA VAL A 38 10.86 12.99 31.65
C VAL A 38 11.38 12.39 32.96
N GLY A 39 12.70 12.46 33.21
CA GLY A 39 13.35 11.88 34.39
C GLY A 39 13.13 10.36 34.49
N LYS A 40 13.28 9.62 33.38
CA LYS A 40 13.14 8.15 33.33
C LYS A 40 14.38 7.52 32.71
N PRO A 41 14.70 6.26 33.05
CA PRO A 41 15.79 5.55 32.37
C PRO A 41 15.54 5.43 30.86
N ALA A 42 16.58 5.57 30.05
CA ALA A 42 16.51 5.48 28.58
C ALA A 42 15.85 4.17 28.11
N GLU A 43 16.13 3.04 28.78
CA GLU A 43 15.49 1.76 28.46
C GLU A 43 13.97 1.77 28.65
N ARG A 44 13.47 2.52 29.64
CA ARG A 44 12.03 2.67 29.85
C ARG A 44 11.40 3.51 28.75
N VAL A 45 12.09 4.58 28.30
CA VAL A 45 11.65 5.39 27.16
C VAL A 45 11.66 4.57 25.89
N ARG A 46 12.74 3.83 25.60
CA ARG A 46 12.87 2.92 24.44
C ARG A 46 11.76 1.86 24.41
N SER A 47 11.48 1.24 25.55
CA SER A 47 10.37 0.28 25.68
C SER A 47 8.99 0.91 25.45
N ARG A 48 8.80 2.17 25.85
CA ARG A 48 7.54 2.87 25.58
C ARG A 48 7.47 3.31 24.11
N LEU A 49 8.56 3.80 23.54
CA LEU A 49 8.67 4.25 22.16
C LEU A 49 8.29 3.14 21.19
N THR A 50 8.87 1.95 21.36
CA THR A 50 8.53 0.78 20.55
C THR A 50 7.05 0.44 20.62
N ARG A 51 6.44 0.46 21.82
CA ARG A 51 5.00 0.22 21.98
C ARG A 51 4.14 1.31 21.33
N THR A 52 4.47 2.58 21.50
CA THR A 52 3.72 3.72 20.96
C THR A 52 3.84 3.81 19.43
N ALA A 53 5.03 3.56 18.88
CA ALA A 53 5.26 3.51 17.44
C ALA A 53 4.74 2.20 16.80
N GLY A 54 4.33 1.21 17.60
CA GLY A 54 3.87 -0.09 17.09
C GLY A 54 4.99 -0.99 16.54
N VAL A 55 6.24 -0.70 16.91
CA VAL A 55 7.42 -1.44 16.46
C VAL A 55 7.72 -2.57 17.45
N LYS A 56 7.92 -3.79 16.95
CA LYS A 56 8.19 -4.96 17.82
C LYS A 56 9.57 -4.87 18.48
N ASN A 57 10.59 -4.50 17.71
CA ASN A 57 11.97 -4.34 18.14
C ASN A 57 12.68 -3.35 17.20
N LEU A 58 13.42 -2.38 17.75
CA LEU A 58 14.20 -1.42 16.95
C LEU A 58 15.32 -2.08 16.15
N GLY A 59 15.89 -3.20 16.64
CA GLY A 59 16.93 -3.93 15.94
C GLY A 59 16.48 -4.54 14.60
N ALA A 60 15.17 -4.76 14.42
CA ALA A 60 14.58 -5.27 13.18
C ALA A 60 13.64 -4.26 12.51
N ALA A 61 13.66 -3.00 12.96
CA ALA A 61 12.87 -1.92 12.38
C ALA A 61 13.43 -1.52 11.01
N ASP A 62 12.52 -1.34 10.05
CA ASP A 62 12.81 -0.73 8.75
C ASP A 62 12.79 0.81 8.84
N ASP A 63 13.16 1.49 7.76
CA ASP A 63 13.24 2.96 7.73
C ASP A 63 11.91 3.62 8.13
N GLU A 64 10.77 3.07 7.73
CA GLU A 64 9.46 3.65 8.05
C GLU A 64 9.05 3.44 9.51
N ASP A 65 9.42 2.28 10.09
CA ASP A 65 9.29 2.06 11.53
C ASP A 65 10.12 3.11 12.32
N LEU A 66 11.35 3.38 11.86
CA LEU A 66 12.23 4.36 12.50
C LEU A 66 11.74 5.80 12.32
N ARG A 67 11.24 6.17 11.13
CA ARG A 67 10.59 7.47 10.90
C ARG A 67 9.41 7.68 11.84
N GLU A 68 8.61 6.63 12.08
CA GLU A 68 7.51 6.71 13.02
C GLU A 68 7.99 6.90 14.46
N CYS A 69 9.09 6.23 14.86
CA CYS A 69 9.74 6.49 16.14
C CYS A 69 10.18 7.96 16.26
N LEU A 70 10.78 8.54 15.22
CA LEU A 70 11.19 9.95 15.24
C LEU A 70 9.99 10.90 15.37
N ARG A 71 8.86 10.62 14.71
CA ARG A 71 7.63 11.41 14.87
C ARG A 71 7.12 11.38 16.32
N VAL A 72 7.08 10.20 16.94
CA VAL A 72 6.68 10.05 18.35
C VAL A 72 7.65 10.77 19.29
N LEU A 73 8.95 10.62 19.08
CA LEU A 73 9.98 11.32 19.87
C LEU A 73 9.83 12.83 19.76
N ARG A 74 9.62 13.36 18.54
CA ARG A 74 9.36 14.78 18.32
C ARG A 74 8.15 15.27 19.12
N THR A 75 7.05 14.52 19.14
CA THR A 75 5.88 14.88 19.95
C THR A 75 6.22 14.91 21.44
N TRP A 76 6.92 13.91 21.96
CA TRP A 76 7.34 13.87 23.37
C TRP A 76 8.32 14.98 23.76
N LEU A 77 9.22 15.36 22.85
CA LEU A 77 10.14 16.49 23.05
C LEU A 77 9.38 17.83 23.08
N SER A 78 8.39 17.99 22.20
CA SER A 78 7.58 19.22 22.13
C SER A 78 6.55 19.34 23.26
N ASP A 79 6.01 18.21 23.72
CA ASP A 79 5.04 18.12 24.80
C ASP A 79 5.40 16.92 25.70
N PRO A 80 6.21 17.12 26.75
CA PRO A 80 6.58 16.05 27.67
C PRO A 80 5.39 15.42 28.40
N ALA A 81 4.26 16.12 28.52
CA ALA A 81 3.05 15.57 29.14
C ALA A 81 2.41 14.48 28.26
N SER A 82 2.69 14.48 26.95
CA SER A 82 2.23 13.45 26.01
C SER A 82 2.96 12.11 26.17
N TYR A 83 4.03 12.03 27.00
CA TYR A 83 4.71 10.78 27.38
C TYR A 83 3.82 9.89 28.26
N THR A 84 2.76 9.35 27.67
CA THR A 84 1.75 8.52 28.32
C THR A 84 1.82 7.08 27.78
N PRO A 85 1.35 6.08 28.54
CA PRO A 85 1.19 4.73 27.99
C PRO A 85 0.31 4.75 26.74
N PRO A 86 0.65 4.00 25.68
CA PRO A 86 -0.17 3.97 24.47
C PRO A 86 -1.55 3.39 24.75
N ALA A 87 -2.54 3.87 24.00
CA ALA A 87 -3.90 3.37 24.07
C ALA A 87 -3.96 1.85 23.77
N PRO A 88 -4.94 1.13 24.35
CA PRO A 88 -5.17 -0.28 24.03
C PRO A 88 -5.37 -0.46 22.51
N LYS A 89 -4.91 -1.59 21.99
CA LYS A 89 -5.12 -1.92 20.58
C LYS A 89 -6.64 -2.04 20.31
N PRO A 90 -7.16 -1.35 19.28
CA PRO A 90 -8.57 -1.43 18.96
C PRO A 90 -8.92 -2.84 18.48
N LYS A 91 -10.08 -3.34 18.92
CA LYS A 91 -10.68 -4.56 18.35
C LYS A 91 -11.34 -4.19 17.03
N ILE A 92 -10.94 -4.86 15.96
CA ILE A 92 -11.44 -4.58 14.61
C ILE A 92 -12.11 -5.84 14.08
N GLN A 93 -13.35 -5.70 13.61
CA GLN A 93 -14.02 -6.74 12.88
C GLN A 93 -13.48 -6.76 11.44
N ARG A 94 -12.92 -7.90 11.03
CA ARG A 94 -12.34 -8.07 9.70
C ARG A 94 -13.41 -8.60 8.75
N PRO A 95 -13.40 -8.20 7.47
CA PRO A 95 -14.19 -8.89 6.46
C PRO A 95 -13.79 -10.38 6.38
N GLU A 96 -14.79 -11.23 6.18
CA GLU A 96 -14.65 -12.69 6.03
C GLU A 96 -14.98 -13.19 4.61
N SER A 97 -15.31 -12.25 3.71
CA SER A 97 -15.66 -12.46 2.32
C SER A 97 -14.42 -12.64 1.41
N ILE A 98 -14.67 -12.72 0.09
CA ILE A 98 -13.65 -12.70 -0.97
C ILE A 98 -12.78 -11.42 -0.98
N GLY A 99 -13.20 -10.38 -0.26
CA GLY A 99 -12.45 -9.14 -0.04
C GLY A 99 -11.47 -9.21 1.13
N GLN A 100 -11.35 -10.33 1.83
CA GLN A 100 -10.49 -10.42 3.00
C GLN A 100 -9.01 -10.15 2.65
N LEU A 101 -8.38 -9.27 3.44
CA LEU A 101 -6.95 -8.96 3.34
C LEU A 101 -6.13 -9.66 4.43
N PRO A 102 -4.82 -9.93 4.20
CA PRO A 102 -3.94 -10.47 5.22
C PRO A 102 -3.97 -9.68 6.52
N VAL A 103 -3.75 -10.37 7.65
CA VAL A 103 -3.64 -9.72 8.96
C VAL A 103 -2.44 -8.77 8.95
N PRO A 104 -2.63 -7.47 9.26
CA PRO A 104 -1.54 -6.52 9.37
C PRO A 104 -0.51 -6.99 10.41
N ARG A 105 0.78 -6.68 10.17
CA ARG A 105 1.86 -6.93 11.13
C ARG A 105 1.65 -6.13 12.42
N THR A 106 1.21 -4.88 12.26
CA THR A 106 1.06 -3.91 13.35
C THR A 106 -0.20 -3.09 13.14
N LEU A 107 -0.85 -2.72 14.25
CA LEU A 107 -1.95 -1.77 14.32
C LEU A 107 -1.72 -0.83 15.50
N LYS A 108 -2.04 0.45 15.29
CA LYS A 108 -2.01 1.50 16.32
C LYS A 108 -2.91 2.66 15.92
N GLN A 109 -3.06 3.61 16.82
CA GLN A 109 -3.59 4.93 16.48
C GLN A 109 -2.46 5.79 15.88
N ALA A 110 -2.78 6.57 14.85
CA ALA A 110 -1.88 7.56 14.31
C ALA A 110 -1.58 8.60 15.40
N HIS A 111 -0.30 8.95 15.55
CA HIS A 111 0.11 9.89 16.58
C HIS A 111 0.10 11.32 16.07
N THR A 112 0.52 11.50 14.81
CA THR A 112 0.53 12.77 14.10
C THR A 112 -0.32 12.66 12.85
N GLU A 113 -0.65 13.81 12.27
CA GLU A 113 -1.19 13.85 10.91
C GLU A 113 -0.17 13.24 9.94
N THR A 114 -0.65 12.40 9.04
CA THR A 114 0.15 11.75 8.01
C THR A 114 -0.72 11.39 6.81
N THR A 115 -0.13 10.78 5.79
CA THR A 115 -0.88 10.26 4.64
C THR A 115 -0.73 8.75 4.57
N CYS A 116 -1.76 8.07 4.10
CA CYS A 116 -1.69 6.64 3.88
C CYS A 116 -0.64 6.32 2.82
N GLY A 117 0.31 5.44 3.14
CA GLY A 117 1.38 5.01 2.22
C GLY A 117 0.90 4.31 0.96
N LEU A 118 -0.39 3.94 0.86
CA LEU A 118 -0.98 3.34 -0.35
C LEU A 118 -1.88 4.32 -1.10
N CYS A 119 -2.99 4.74 -0.49
CA CYS A 119 -3.98 5.57 -1.17
C CYS A 119 -3.73 7.08 -1.06
N ALA A 120 -2.73 7.50 -0.27
CA ALA A 120 -2.42 8.89 0.06
C ALA A 120 -3.56 9.69 0.72
N ASP A 121 -4.61 9.02 1.21
CA ASP A 121 -5.62 9.70 2.03
C ASP A 121 -4.97 10.30 3.27
N PRO A 122 -5.44 11.49 3.72
CA PRO A 122 -5.03 12.03 5.00
C PRO A 122 -5.47 11.10 6.12
N VAL A 123 -4.59 10.97 7.11
CA VAL A 123 -4.81 10.23 8.35
C VAL A 123 -4.63 11.22 9.48
N LYS A 124 -5.65 11.37 10.32
CA LYS A 124 -5.64 12.29 11.46
C LYS A 124 -5.07 11.60 12.70
N PRO A 125 -4.52 12.36 13.67
CA PRO A 125 -4.20 11.83 14.98
C PRO A 125 -5.41 11.08 15.58
N GLY A 126 -5.17 9.88 16.12
CA GLY A 126 -6.21 9.01 16.69
C GLY A 126 -6.80 7.99 15.70
N ASP A 127 -6.68 8.22 14.38
CA ASP A 127 -7.17 7.28 13.37
C ASP A 127 -6.42 5.96 13.43
N LEU A 128 -7.10 4.87 13.09
CA LEU A 128 -6.48 3.56 12.99
C LEU A 128 -5.52 3.48 11.80
N VAL A 129 -4.26 3.16 12.08
CA VAL A 129 -3.24 2.85 11.07
C VAL A 129 -2.54 1.54 11.35
N GLY A 130 -1.87 1.02 10.33
CA GLY A 130 -1.18 -0.25 10.43
C GLY A 130 -0.14 -0.47 9.35
N ARG A 131 0.62 -1.55 9.55
CA ARG A 131 1.66 -2.02 8.63
C ARG A 131 1.25 -3.38 8.10
N MET A 132 1.29 -3.54 6.79
CA MET A 132 1.19 -4.88 6.20
C MET A 132 2.48 -5.65 6.45
N ARG A 133 2.41 -6.98 6.34
CA ARG A 133 3.62 -7.80 6.35
C ARG A 133 4.31 -7.62 5.00
N ASP A 134 5.60 -7.32 5.02
CA ASP A 134 6.36 -7.29 3.78
C ASP A 134 6.42 -8.71 3.20
N PRO A 135 6.20 -8.87 1.89
CA PRO A 135 6.38 -10.16 1.25
C PRO A 135 7.85 -10.57 1.37
N LYS A 136 8.09 -11.76 1.94
CA LYS A 136 9.43 -12.32 2.10
C LYS A 136 10.13 -12.39 0.74
N ASP A 137 11.44 -12.12 0.73
CA ASP A 137 12.33 -12.30 -0.43
C ASP A 137 12.07 -11.35 -1.62
N LYS A 138 11.30 -10.28 -1.43
CA LYS A 138 11.04 -9.30 -2.50
C LYS A 138 11.82 -7.99 -2.27
N GLN A 139 12.55 -7.55 -3.31
CA GLN A 139 13.37 -6.33 -3.29
C GLN A 139 12.53 -5.07 -3.54
N PHE A 140 11.57 -4.79 -2.67
CA PHE A 140 10.70 -3.62 -2.81
C PHE A 140 10.85 -2.67 -1.63
N VAL A 141 10.62 -1.38 -1.88
CA VAL A 141 10.55 -0.37 -0.82
C VAL A 141 9.40 -0.76 0.13
N PRO A 142 9.65 -0.88 1.45
CA PRO A 142 8.63 -1.20 2.43
C PRO A 142 7.45 -0.22 2.36
N MET A 143 6.23 -0.74 2.43
CA MET A 143 5.05 0.10 2.36
C MET A 143 4.94 0.98 3.60
N GLY A 144 4.65 2.27 3.43
CA GLY A 144 4.35 3.16 4.54
C GLY A 144 3.15 2.72 5.40
N TRP A 145 2.81 3.52 6.39
CA TRP A 145 1.64 3.28 7.24
C TRP A 145 0.33 3.41 6.47
N LEU A 146 -0.59 2.46 6.67
CA LEU A 146 -1.85 2.39 5.93
C LEU A 146 -3.03 2.79 6.78
N CYS A 147 -4.00 3.49 6.17
CA CYS A 147 -5.28 3.78 6.80
C CYS A 147 -6.14 2.51 6.93
N ALA A 148 -7.16 2.58 7.82
CA ALA A 148 -8.10 1.48 8.05
C ALA A 148 -8.73 0.93 6.74
N HIS A 149 -9.11 1.81 5.81
CA HIS A 149 -9.65 1.42 4.50
C HIS A 149 -8.66 0.51 3.75
N CYS A 150 -7.40 0.93 3.64
CA CYS A 150 -6.36 0.17 2.96
C CYS A 150 -5.93 -1.12 3.67
N LEU A 151 -6.22 -1.25 4.97
CA LEU A 151 -5.92 -2.45 5.74
C LEU A 151 -7.02 -3.50 5.65
N TYR A 152 -8.29 -3.08 5.56
CA TYR A 152 -9.42 -3.97 5.73
C TYR A 152 -10.46 -3.90 4.63
N GLU A 153 -10.79 -2.71 4.15
CA GLU A 153 -12.00 -2.52 3.35
C GLU A 153 -11.73 -2.44 1.85
N ARG A 154 -10.53 -2.05 1.41
CA ARG A 154 -10.22 -1.74 -0.01
C ARG A 154 -10.52 -2.85 -1.02
N ARG A 155 -10.67 -4.11 -0.59
CA ARG A 155 -11.03 -5.23 -1.47
C ARG A 155 -12.49 -5.67 -1.30
N GLU A 156 -13.15 -5.25 -0.24
CA GLU A 156 -14.57 -5.50 0.03
C GLU A 156 -15.46 -4.34 -0.47
N LYS A 157 -14.99 -3.13 -0.23
CA LYS A 157 -15.59 -1.86 -0.65
C LYS A 157 -14.59 -1.07 -1.50
N PRO A 158 -14.10 -1.63 -2.62
CA PRO A 158 -13.10 -0.97 -3.44
C PRO A 158 -13.64 0.37 -3.97
N ARG A 159 -12.77 1.38 -3.99
CA ARG A 159 -12.95 2.62 -4.74
C ARG A 159 -12.26 2.47 -6.10
N ARG A 160 -12.58 3.33 -7.07
CA ARG A 160 -11.94 3.35 -8.41
C ARG A 160 -10.41 3.32 -8.34
N ARG A 161 -9.83 4.20 -7.52
CA ARG A 161 -8.39 4.24 -7.28
C ARG A 161 -7.81 2.94 -6.72
N ASP A 162 -8.57 2.19 -5.91
CA ASP A 162 -8.09 0.96 -5.29
C ASP A 162 -7.95 -0.13 -6.37
N VAL A 163 -8.86 -0.14 -7.34
CA VAL A 163 -8.78 -1.00 -8.54
C VAL A 163 -7.57 -0.65 -9.39
N VAL A 164 -7.31 0.65 -9.62
CA VAL A 164 -6.14 1.10 -10.40
C VAL A 164 -4.83 0.72 -9.71
N LEU A 165 -4.73 0.98 -8.40
CA LEU A 165 -3.58 0.58 -7.59
C LEU A 165 -3.42 -0.95 -7.60
N ARG A 166 -4.53 -1.70 -7.48
CA ARG A 166 -4.52 -3.18 -7.56
C ARG A 166 -3.96 -3.67 -8.89
N ILE A 167 -4.42 -3.11 -10.01
CA ILE A 167 -3.90 -3.43 -11.35
C ILE A 167 -2.40 -3.13 -11.40
N PHE A 168 -1.99 -1.92 -11.05
CA PHE A 168 -0.58 -1.52 -11.06
C PHE A 168 0.32 -2.46 -10.25
N HIS A 169 -0.02 -2.71 -8.98
CA HIS A 169 0.81 -3.55 -8.11
C HIS A 169 0.84 -5.02 -8.56
N HIS A 170 -0.25 -5.55 -9.11
CA HIS A 170 -0.26 -6.91 -9.63
C HIS A 170 0.50 -7.08 -10.94
N LEU A 171 0.30 -6.18 -11.91
CA LEU A 171 1.04 -6.24 -13.18
C LEU A 171 2.53 -6.08 -12.96
N PHE A 172 2.90 -5.32 -11.94
CA PHE A 172 4.27 -5.27 -11.51
C PHE A 172 4.74 -6.63 -10.96
N ALA A 173 4.02 -7.20 -9.99
CA ALA A 173 4.40 -8.42 -9.28
C ALA A 173 4.18 -9.73 -10.06
N SER A 174 3.44 -9.69 -11.17
CA SER A 174 2.96 -10.86 -11.91
C SER A 174 2.80 -10.57 -13.41
N SER A 175 2.30 -11.53 -14.19
CA SER A 175 1.98 -11.37 -15.63
C SER A 175 0.50 -11.07 -15.89
N ALA A 176 -0.31 -10.88 -14.84
CA ALA A 176 -1.72 -10.56 -14.91
C ALA A 176 -2.20 -9.89 -13.62
N ALA A 177 -3.31 -9.15 -13.71
CA ALA A 177 -3.99 -8.54 -12.57
C ALA A 177 -5.21 -9.38 -12.15
N GLY A 178 -5.13 -10.04 -11.00
CA GLY A 178 -6.28 -10.70 -10.38
C GLY A 178 -7.18 -9.74 -9.59
N LEU A 179 -8.44 -9.62 -10.01
CA LEU A 179 -9.49 -8.83 -9.34
C LEU A 179 -10.58 -9.75 -8.77
N ASN A 180 -11.10 -9.49 -7.56
CA ASN A 180 -12.28 -10.19 -7.03
C ASN A 180 -13.59 -9.60 -7.60
N ALA A 181 -14.73 -10.20 -7.26
CA ALA A 181 -16.03 -9.74 -7.75
C ALA A 181 -16.34 -8.26 -7.40
N HIS A 182 -15.98 -7.77 -6.21
CA HIS A 182 -16.19 -6.37 -5.83
C HIS A 182 -15.34 -5.41 -6.68
N GLU A 183 -14.08 -5.75 -6.90
CA GLU A 183 -13.15 -4.99 -7.75
C GLU A 183 -13.62 -5.03 -9.22
N CYS A 184 -14.14 -6.18 -9.69
CA CYS A 184 -14.74 -6.32 -11.02
C CYS A 184 -15.99 -5.47 -11.19
N ALA A 185 -16.85 -5.37 -10.15
CA ALA A 185 -18.04 -4.53 -10.19
C ALA A 185 -17.68 -3.06 -10.37
N VAL A 186 -16.70 -2.57 -9.62
CA VAL A 186 -16.21 -1.18 -9.75
C VAL A 186 -15.62 -0.93 -11.13
N LEU A 187 -14.79 -1.85 -11.63
CA LEU A 187 -14.18 -1.70 -12.95
C LEU A 187 -15.20 -1.73 -14.08
N ARG A 188 -16.14 -2.69 -14.04
CA ARG A 188 -17.24 -2.78 -15.00
C ARG A 188 -18.02 -1.48 -15.04
N THR A 189 -18.51 -1.04 -13.88
CA THR A 189 -19.28 0.21 -13.78
C THR A 189 -18.48 1.38 -14.34
N TRP A 190 -17.19 1.51 -14.02
CA TRP A 190 -16.40 2.62 -14.56
C TRP A 190 -16.22 2.57 -16.09
N LEU A 191 -16.05 1.37 -16.66
CA LEU A 191 -15.95 1.20 -18.12
C LEU A 191 -17.28 1.45 -18.84
N THR A 192 -18.42 1.26 -18.17
CA THR A 192 -19.75 1.28 -18.80
C THR A 192 -20.68 2.39 -18.31
N GLU A 193 -20.28 3.18 -17.32
CA GLU A 193 -21.11 4.28 -16.78
C GLU A 193 -21.39 5.35 -17.85
N THR A 194 -20.45 5.53 -18.77
CA THR A 194 -20.60 6.42 -19.93
C THR A 194 -20.14 5.69 -21.19
N GLU A 195 -20.50 6.20 -22.37
CA GLU A 195 -20.00 5.68 -23.64
C GLU A 195 -18.55 6.10 -23.93
N ALA A 196 -17.98 6.99 -23.12
CA ALA A 196 -16.72 7.65 -23.44
C ALA A 196 -15.49 6.71 -23.42
N PRO A 197 -15.34 5.75 -22.47
CA PRO A 197 -14.30 4.74 -22.56
C PRO A 197 -14.38 3.89 -23.83
N ALA A 198 -15.59 3.49 -24.24
CA ALA A 198 -15.81 2.70 -25.46
C ALA A 198 -15.51 3.49 -26.76
N ALA A 199 -15.66 4.81 -26.71
CA ALA A 199 -15.29 5.70 -27.82
C ALA A 199 -13.77 5.98 -27.91
N SER A 200 -12.97 5.58 -26.91
CA SER A 200 -11.53 5.82 -26.88
C SER A 200 -10.79 5.13 -28.05
N THR A 201 -9.63 5.69 -28.43
CA THR A 201 -8.78 5.06 -29.45
C THR A 201 -8.22 3.73 -28.98
N ALA A 202 -7.91 3.60 -27.69
CA ALA A 202 -7.44 2.35 -27.11
C ALA A 202 -8.46 1.22 -27.29
N TRP A 203 -9.73 1.45 -26.92
CA TRP A 203 -10.78 0.43 -27.06
C TRP A 203 -11.05 0.07 -28.53
N ARG A 204 -11.05 1.06 -29.44
CA ARG A 204 -11.22 0.77 -30.87
C ARG A 204 -10.12 -0.11 -31.45
N ASN A 205 -8.89 0.04 -30.97
CA ASN A 205 -7.74 -0.76 -31.42
C ASN A 205 -7.70 -2.16 -30.77
N ASP A 206 -8.18 -2.27 -29.52
CA ASP A 206 -8.25 -3.52 -28.75
C ASP A 206 -9.58 -3.59 -27.99
N PRO A 207 -10.65 -4.13 -28.60
CA PRO A 207 -11.99 -4.09 -28.03
C PRO A 207 -12.11 -4.80 -26.66
N LEU A 208 -12.69 -4.10 -25.68
CA LEU A 208 -12.86 -4.61 -24.31
C LEU A 208 -14.23 -5.26 -24.07
N ASP A 209 -15.07 -5.43 -25.09
CA ASP A 209 -16.44 -5.96 -24.98
C ASP A 209 -16.50 -7.33 -24.29
N THR A 210 -15.65 -8.26 -24.70
CA THR A 210 -15.54 -9.59 -24.05
C THR A 210 -15.03 -9.49 -22.62
N THR A 211 -14.19 -8.47 -22.34
CA THR A 211 -13.69 -8.22 -20.99
C THR A 211 -14.81 -7.69 -20.09
N VAL A 212 -15.65 -6.77 -20.57
CA VAL A 212 -16.82 -6.27 -19.84
C VAL A 212 -17.77 -7.42 -19.48
N VAL A 213 -18.08 -8.29 -20.45
CA VAL A 213 -18.91 -9.49 -20.21
C VAL A 213 -18.28 -10.37 -19.13
N ARG A 214 -16.96 -10.60 -19.21
CA ARG A 214 -16.24 -11.40 -18.21
C ARG A 214 -16.25 -10.78 -16.82
N LEU A 215 -16.14 -9.45 -16.71
CA LEU A 215 -16.26 -8.74 -15.43
C LEU A 215 -17.68 -8.93 -14.86
N GLU A 216 -18.70 -8.81 -15.69
CA GLU A 216 -20.10 -9.04 -15.30
C GLU A 216 -20.35 -10.47 -14.80
N THR A 217 -19.88 -11.48 -15.54
CA THR A 217 -19.94 -12.87 -15.09
C THR A 217 -19.25 -13.06 -13.73
N SER A 218 -18.13 -12.37 -13.51
CA SER A 218 -17.40 -12.45 -12.24
C SER A 218 -18.18 -11.86 -11.07
N VAL A 219 -18.94 -10.79 -11.32
CA VAL A 219 -19.84 -10.17 -10.33
C VAL A 219 -21.00 -11.11 -10.00
N THR A 220 -21.69 -11.62 -11.03
CA THR A 220 -22.84 -12.52 -10.87
C THR A 220 -22.48 -13.81 -10.16
N GLU A 221 -21.35 -14.42 -10.50
CA GLU A 221 -20.88 -15.68 -9.91
C GLU A 221 -20.06 -15.47 -8.62
N VAL A 222 -19.88 -14.22 -8.16
CA VAL A 222 -19.11 -13.89 -6.95
C VAL A 222 -17.71 -14.52 -6.97
N LYS A 223 -17.01 -14.41 -8.12
CA LYS A 223 -15.69 -15.02 -8.29
C LYS A 223 -14.67 -14.48 -7.29
N GLY A 224 -13.93 -15.39 -6.66
CA GLY A 224 -12.81 -15.02 -5.79
C GLY A 224 -11.68 -14.30 -6.53
N THR A 225 -11.46 -14.60 -7.81
CA THR A 225 -10.46 -13.92 -8.64
C THR A 225 -10.75 -14.06 -10.14
N THR A 226 -10.60 -12.95 -10.88
CA THR A 226 -10.69 -12.83 -12.32
C THR A 226 -9.40 -12.19 -12.84
N TRP A 227 -8.67 -12.93 -13.67
CA TRP A 227 -7.35 -12.56 -14.17
C TRP A 227 -7.38 -11.72 -15.44
N ILE A 228 -7.02 -10.44 -15.35
CA ILE A 228 -6.87 -9.55 -16.51
C ILE A 228 -5.43 -9.63 -17.00
N ALA A 229 -5.23 -10.00 -18.27
CA ALA A 229 -3.90 -10.09 -18.87
C ALA A 229 -3.26 -8.69 -19.01
N VAL A 230 -1.93 -8.61 -19.01
CA VAL A 230 -1.18 -7.33 -19.13
C VAL A 230 -1.66 -6.46 -20.30
N PRO A 231 -1.80 -6.97 -21.55
CA PRO A 231 -2.23 -6.13 -22.67
C PRO A 231 -3.62 -5.55 -22.46
N THR A 232 -4.57 -6.37 -22.02
CA THR A 232 -5.94 -5.93 -21.72
C THR A 232 -5.97 -4.89 -20.60
N ALA A 233 -5.13 -5.06 -19.57
CA ALA A 233 -5.04 -4.09 -18.49
C ALA A 233 -4.44 -2.76 -18.97
N HIS A 234 -3.49 -2.78 -19.91
CA HIS A 234 -2.98 -1.57 -20.55
C HIS A 234 -4.10 -0.85 -21.30
N THR A 235 -4.83 -1.56 -22.15
CA THR A 235 -5.97 -1.03 -22.90
C THR A 235 -7.03 -0.43 -21.97
N ILE A 236 -7.37 -1.10 -20.87
CA ILE A 236 -8.30 -0.58 -19.84
C ILE A 236 -7.81 0.75 -19.27
N ILE A 237 -6.56 0.82 -18.83
CA ILE A 237 -6.02 2.04 -18.20
C ILE A 237 -5.99 3.20 -19.20
N THR A 238 -5.58 2.95 -20.46
CA THR A 238 -5.56 3.98 -21.51
C THR A 238 -6.98 4.43 -21.88
N ALA A 239 -7.92 3.50 -22.03
CA ALA A 239 -9.32 3.84 -22.34
C ALA A 239 -9.97 4.69 -21.22
N LEU A 240 -9.68 4.38 -19.96
CA LEU A 240 -10.18 5.16 -18.81
C LEU A 240 -9.48 6.52 -18.67
N LEU A 241 -8.21 6.62 -19.08
CA LEU A 241 -7.46 7.89 -19.08
C LEU A 241 -7.96 8.84 -20.17
N ASP A 242 -8.31 8.31 -21.34
CA ASP A 242 -8.86 9.09 -22.47
C ASP A 242 -10.31 9.54 -22.21
N ALA A 243 -11.03 8.84 -21.31
CA ALA A 243 -12.41 9.13 -21.01
C ALA A 243 -12.57 10.37 -20.09
N PRO A 244 -13.40 11.37 -20.45
CA PRO A 244 -13.79 12.43 -19.53
C PRO A 244 -14.61 11.87 -18.36
N GLY A 245 -14.53 12.53 -17.19
CA GLY A 245 -15.36 12.20 -16.02
C GLY A 245 -14.61 11.63 -14.82
N SER A 246 -13.31 11.37 -14.96
CA SER A 246 -12.44 11.09 -13.81
C SER A 246 -12.12 12.38 -13.04
N SER A 247 -12.04 12.31 -11.72
CA SER A 247 -11.51 13.41 -10.91
C SER A 247 -10.05 13.73 -11.27
N GLU A 248 -9.54 14.90 -10.88
CA GLU A 248 -8.13 15.28 -11.10
C GLU A 248 -7.17 14.25 -10.47
N ALA A 249 -7.47 13.79 -9.25
CA ALA A 249 -6.69 12.78 -8.55
C ALA A 249 -6.70 11.41 -9.26
N GLU A 250 -7.87 10.99 -9.76
CA GLU A 250 -7.98 9.74 -10.53
C GLU A 250 -7.24 9.84 -11.87
N THR A 251 -7.35 10.98 -12.55
CA THR A 251 -6.65 11.24 -13.81
C THR A 251 -5.14 11.24 -13.61
N ALA A 252 -4.64 11.88 -12.54
CA ALA A 252 -3.23 11.86 -12.18
C ALA A 252 -2.74 10.45 -11.88
N LEU A 253 -3.54 9.65 -11.17
CA LEU A 253 -3.22 8.25 -10.88
C LEU A 253 -3.19 7.38 -12.15
N LEU A 254 -4.22 7.49 -13.00
CA LEU A 254 -4.29 6.77 -14.28
C LEU A 254 -3.09 7.14 -15.17
N ARG A 255 -2.74 8.42 -15.25
CA ARG A 255 -1.56 8.89 -15.99
C ARG A 255 -0.26 8.30 -15.45
N ALA A 256 -0.10 8.26 -14.13
CA ALA A 256 1.08 7.67 -13.49
C ALA A 256 1.17 6.16 -13.75
N VAL A 257 0.05 5.44 -13.74
CA VAL A 257 0.01 4.01 -14.09
C VAL A 257 0.30 3.80 -15.58
N ALA A 258 -0.33 4.58 -16.47
CA ALA A 258 -0.12 4.49 -17.90
C ALA A 258 1.36 4.73 -18.27
N GLN A 259 1.98 5.76 -17.69
CA GLN A 259 3.41 6.03 -17.86
C GLN A 259 4.25 4.82 -17.46
N HIS A 260 3.99 4.20 -16.31
CA HIS A 260 4.74 3.03 -15.86
C HIS A 260 4.60 1.82 -16.76
N LEU A 261 3.38 1.58 -17.25
CA LEU A 261 3.12 0.50 -18.20
C LEU A 261 3.87 0.73 -19.52
N ASP A 262 3.89 1.98 -20.01
CA ASP A 262 4.62 2.37 -21.21
C ASP A 262 6.14 2.27 -21.02
N GLU A 263 6.68 2.69 -19.86
CA GLU A 263 8.10 2.54 -19.53
C GLU A 263 8.53 1.06 -19.56
N TRP A 264 7.70 0.13 -19.07
CA TRP A 264 8.01 -1.30 -19.14
C TRP A 264 7.99 -1.85 -20.56
N GLN A 265 7.12 -1.30 -21.42
CA GLN A 265 6.95 -1.74 -22.80
C GLN A 265 8.04 -1.18 -23.72
N THR A 266 8.36 0.11 -23.58
CA THR A 266 9.31 0.83 -24.44
C THR A 266 10.75 0.68 -23.96
N ASN A 267 10.96 0.31 -22.69
CA ASN A 267 12.27 0.11 -22.07
C ASN A 267 13.23 1.29 -22.34
N PRO A 268 12.87 2.53 -21.98
CA PRO A 268 13.66 3.71 -22.35
C PRO A 268 15.07 3.69 -21.74
N GLN A 269 15.28 2.93 -20.67
CA GLN A 269 16.57 2.74 -20.00
C GLN A 269 17.46 1.69 -20.67
N GLY A 270 16.97 0.99 -21.71
CA GLY A 270 17.75 -0.02 -22.44
C GLY A 270 18.11 -1.26 -21.60
N ILE A 271 17.31 -1.58 -20.58
CA ILE A 271 17.58 -2.71 -19.68
C ILE A 271 17.36 -4.02 -20.43
N GLU A 272 18.39 -4.86 -20.49
CA GLU A 272 18.29 -6.15 -21.14
C GLU A 272 17.41 -7.13 -20.34
N ALA A 273 16.12 -7.25 -20.71
CA ALA A 273 15.15 -8.11 -20.03
C ALA A 273 15.65 -9.56 -19.81
N ARG A 274 16.40 -10.12 -20.78
CA ARG A 274 16.99 -11.47 -20.71
C ARG A 274 17.89 -11.70 -19.50
N ARG A 275 18.53 -10.64 -18.96
CA ARG A 275 19.46 -10.74 -17.81
C ARG A 275 18.74 -11.00 -16.48
N TYR A 276 17.44 -10.72 -16.42
CA TYR A 276 16.66 -10.76 -15.18
C TYR A 276 15.81 -12.02 -15.04
N GLY A 277 15.69 -12.83 -16.10
CA GLY A 277 15.05 -14.14 -16.11
C GLY A 277 13.52 -14.14 -15.96
N THR A 278 12.94 -13.14 -15.30
CA THR A 278 11.49 -12.96 -15.15
C THR A 278 11.08 -11.51 -15.41
N GLY A 279 9.85 -11.32 -15.91
CA GLY A 279 9.30 -9.98 -16.14
C GLY A 279 9.23 -9.13 -14.86
N VAL A 280 9.01 -9.76 -13.70
CA VAL A 280 8.97 -9.09 -12.40
C VAL A 280 10.33 -8.48 -12.04
N ARG A 281 11.41 -9.25 -12.19
CA ARG A 281 12.78 -8.76 -11.89
C ARG A 281 13.21 -7.67 -12.87
N TYR A 282 12.82 -7.80 -14.14
CA TYR A 282 13.04 -6.76 -15.15
C TYR A 282 12.33 -5.45 -14.77
N ARG A 283 11.02 -5.49 -14.46
CA ARG A 283 10.26 -4.28 -14.06
C ARG A 283 10.79 -3.63 -12.78
N ALA A 284 11.26 -4.44 -11.83
CA ALA A 284 11.93 -3.94 -10.63
C ALA A 284 13.21 -3.18 -10.94
N GLU A 285 13.98 -3.61 -11.93
CA GLU A 285 15.16 -2.89 -12.35
C GLU A 285 14.83 -1.62 -13.14
N VAL A 286 13.82 -1.67 -14.01
CA VAL A 286 13.33 -0.48 -14.73
C VAL A 286 13.00 0.63 -13.74
N LEU A 287 12.21 0.34 -12.69
CA LEU A 287 11.91 1.34 -11.67
C LEU A 287 13.14 1.89 -10.93
N LYS A 288 14.10 1.03 -10.58
CA LYS A 288 15.30 1.47 -9.85
C LYS A 288 16.18 2.40 -10.68
N THR A 289 16.17 2.23 -12.00
CA THR A 289 17.04 2.96 -12.93
C THR A 289 16.34 4.17 -13.58
N THR A 290 15.02 4.29 -13.45
CA THR A 290 14.28 5.49 -13.86
C THR A 290 14.75 6.71 -13.06
N SER A 291 15.40 7.66 -13.74
CA SER A 291 15.98 8.87 -13.15
C SER A 291 14.95 9.85 -12.55
N ARG A 292 13.66 9.65 -12.86
CA ARG A 292 12.52 10.41 -12.33
C ARG A 292 11.46 9.42 -11.84
N PRO A 293 11.61 8.83 -10.63
CA PRO A 293 10.60 7.94 -10.09
C PRO A 293 9.25 8.67 -10.07
N THR A 294 8.17 8.03 -10.53
CA THR A 294 6.85 8.67 -10.43
C THR A 294 6.37 8.62 -8.97
N VAL A 295 5.35 9.41 -8.66
CA VAL A 295 4.68 9.41 -7.35
C VAL A 295 4.27 7.99 -6.89
N LEU A 296 4.00 7.07 -7.81
CA LEU A 296 3.71 5.67 -7.49
C LEU A 296 4.95 4.86 -7.09
N SER A 297 6.10 5.16 -7.69
CA SER A 297 7.39 4.55 -7.33
C SER A 297 7.85 5.01 -5.95
N GLU A 298 7.57 6.27 -5.58
CA GLU A 298 7.89 6.85 -4.28
C GLU A 298 7.01 6.29 -3.14
N ARG A 299 5.79 5.85 -3.45
CA ARG A 299 4.82 5.29 -2.47
C ARG A 299 5.06 3.82 -2.11
N GLY A 300 6.17 3.25 -2.56
CA GLY A 300 6.53 1.86 -2.30
C GLY A 300 6.40 0.97 -3.54
N GLY A 301 7.22 -0.08 -3.58
CA GLY A 301 7.19 -1.05 -4.69
C GLY A 301 5.90 -1.90 -4.69
N PRO A 302 5.75 -2.84 -5.64
CA PRO A 302 4.55 -3.68 -5.76
C PRO A 302 4.21 -4.50 -4.51
N PHE A 303 2.92 -4.77 -4.37
CA PHE A 303 2.39 -5.52 -3.24
C PHE A 303 1.85 -6.88 -3.68
N ASP A 304 2.25 -7.91 -2.95
CA ASP A 304 1.55 -9.17 -2.95
C ASP A 304 0.40 -9.08 -1.95
N LEU A 305 -0.83 -9.06 -2.45
CA LEU A 305 -2.02 -9.11 -1.59
C LEU A 305 -2.92 -10.27 -2.01
N HIS A 306 -2.31 -11.31 -2.55
CA HIS A 306 -3.00 -12.57 -2.76
C HIS A 306 -3.17 -13.28 -1.42
N HIS A 307 -4.29 -13.01 -0.77
CA HIS A 307 -5.00 -14.05 -0.05
C HIS A 307 -6.46 -13.99 -0.50
N THR A 308 -6.82 -14.88 -1.40
CA THR A 308 -8.18 -15.40 -1.42
C THR A 308 -8.16 -16.52 -0.37
N PRO A 309 -9.07 -16.55 0.62
CA PRO A 309 -9.23 -17.74 1.45
C PRO A 309 -9.39 -18.95 0.51
N PRO A 310 -8.82 -20.13 0.84
CA PRO A 310 -9.18 -21.33 0.11
C PRO A 310 -10.71 -21.44 0.13
N PRO A 311 -11.34 -21.90 -0.97
CA PRO A 311 -12.79 -22.07 -0.98
C PRO A 311 -13.19 -22.88 0.24
N THR A 312 -14.19 -22.40 0.98
CA THR A 312 -14.79 -23.17 2.07
C THR A 312 -15.19 -24.51 1.47
N ALA A 313 -14.62 -25.61 1.98
CA ALA A 313 -15.01 -26.93 1.53
C ALA A 313 -16.52 -27.03 1.62
N GLU A 314 -17.17 -27.46 0.54
CA GLU A 314 -18.61 -27.66 0.53
C GLU A 314 -18.97 -28.59 1.70
N PRO A 315 -19.98 -28.26 2.51
CA PRO A 315 -20.41 -29.14 3.57
C PRO A 315 -21.04 -30.40 2.96
N GLY A 316 -20.23 -31.47 2.91
CA GLY A 316 -20.71 -32.84 2.83
C GLY A 316 -20.63 -33.50 1.46
N ASP A 317 -19.51 -34.15 1.20
CA ASP A 317 -19.51 -35.49 0.58
C ASP A 317 -18.72 -36.44 1.49
N THR A 318 -19.19 -36.58 2.73
CA THR A 318 -18.94 -37.80 3.49
C THR A 318 -20.00 -38.81 3.06
N ALA A 319 -19.78 -39.44 1.90
CA ALA A 319 -20.38 -40.73 1.61
C ALA A 319 -19.43 -41.81 2.14
N ASP A 320 -19.94 -42.54 3.11
CA ASP A 320 -19.36 -43.71 3.75
C ASP A 320 -18.61 -44.64 2.78
N SER A 321 -17.40 -45.03 3.19
CA SER A 321 -16.89 -46.36 2.85
C SER A 321 -16.25 -46.98 4.10
N THR A 322 -17.10 -47.54 4.94
CA THR A 322 -16.74 -48.69 5.78
C THR A 322 -17.46 -49.92 5.24
N ALA A 323 -16.75 -50.70 4.44
CA ALA A 323 -16.78 -52.16 4.35
C ALA A 323 -15.58 -52.63 3.52
#